data_AF-A0A924QT64-F1
#
_entry.id   AF-A0A924QT64-F1
#
_cell.length_a   1.000
_cell.length_b   1.000
_cell.length_c   1.000
_cell.angle_alpha   90.00
_cell.angle_beta   90.00
_cell.angle_gamma   90.00
#
_symmetry.space_group_name_H-M   'P 1'
#
loop_
_entity.id
_entity.type
_entity.pdbx_description
1 polymer ?
#
loop_
_entity_poly.entity_id
_entity_poly.type
_entity_poly.pdbx_seq_one_letter_code
_entity_poly.pdbx_strand_id
1 'polypeptide(L)'
;SFAFNNNYGDYGATIILQHELDGVTFYTLYGHLSIKDLDNLYKGKSIAKGDLIAHFGIPEENGQWPPHLHFQVINDMENMVGDYPGVCKLSERELYLANCPNADLILRMMQFATLI
;
A
#
# COMPACT_ATOMS: atom_id res chain seq x y z
N SER A 1 -5.96 3.56 -7.44
CA SER A 1 -7.35 3.35 -6.96
C SER A 1 -7.35 3.54 -5.45
N PHE A 2 -8.50 3.38 -4.79
CA PHE A 2 -8.60 3.52 -3.32
C PHE A 2 -9.85 2.78 -2.84
N ALA A 3 -9.87 2.34 -1.59
CA ALA A 3 -11.03 1.73 -0.94
C ALA A 3 -10.97 1.88 0.58
N PHE A 4 -12.07 1.51 1.24
CA PHE A 4 -12.13 1.35 2.69
C PHE A 4 -12.42 -0.11 3.03
N ASN A 5 -11.37 -0.86 3.37
CA ASN A 5 -11.39 -2.30 3.66
C ASN A 5 -11.65 -2.51 5.15
N ASN A 6 -12.90 -2.30 5.57
CA ASN A 6 -13.29 -2.16 6.99
C ASN A 6 -13.55 -3.50 7.72
N ASN A 7 -12.70 -4.50 7.49
CA ASN A 7 -12.75 -5.73 8.29
C ASN A 7 -11.77 -5.64 9.46
N TYR A 8 -12.07 -6.34 10.55
CA TYR A 8 -11.15 -6.44 11.68
C TYR A 8 -9.82 -7.07 11.25
N GLY A 9 -8.70 -6.40 11.54
CA GLY A 9 -7.36 -6.84 11.16
C GLY A 9 -6.98 -6.58 9.69
N ASP A 10 -7.86 -5.96 8.90
CA ASP A 10 -7.61 -5.58 7.50
C ASP A 10 -6.89 -4.22 7.42
N TYR A 11 -6.75 -3.65 6.23
CA TYR A 11 -6.03 -2.40 6.02
C TYR A 11 -6.77 -1.14 6.48
N GLY A 12 -8.10 -1.16 6.56
CA GLY A 12 -8.87 0.08 6.62
C GLY A 12 -8.76 0.87 5.32
N ALA A 13 -8.54 2.19 5.40
CA ALA A 13 -8.42 3.01 4.19
C ALA A 13 -7.10 2.73 3.44
N THR A 14 -7.22 2.55 2.13
CA THR A 14 -6.10 2.26 1.22
C THR A 14 -6.05 3.22 0.04
N ILE A 15 -4.84 3.55 -0.38
CA ILE A 15 -4.57 4.25 -1.65
C ILE A 15 -3.56 3.44 -2.44
N ILE A 16 -3.85 3.22 -3.72
CA ILE A 16 -2.95 2.58 -4.67
C ILE A 16 -2.55 3.60 -5.72
N LEU A 17 -1.25 3.86 -5.80
CA LEU A 17 -0.64 4.69 -6.83
C LEU A 17 -0.05 3.79 -7.93
N GLN A 18 -0.27 4.18 -9.18
CA GLN A 18 0.44 3.63 -10.33
C GLN A 18 1.63 4.54 -10.63
N HIS A 19 2.77 3.91 -10.92
CA HIS A 19 4.02 4.58 -11.29
C HIS A 19 4.44 4.11 -12.68
N GLU A 20 5.08 4.99 -13.43
CA GLU A 20 5.74 4.67 -14.68
C GLU A 20 7.19 5.17 -14.59
N LEU A 21 8.15 4.27 -14.79
CA LEU A 21 9.57 4.58 -14.74
C LEU A 21 10.29 3.79 -15.84
N ASP A 22 10.94 4.51 -16.78
CA ASP A 22 11.69 3.91 -17.90
C ASP A 22 10.88 2.84 -18.69
N GLY A 23 9.57 3.09 -18.88
CA GLY A 23 8.65 2.18 -19.56
C GLY A 23 8.16 0.99 -18.72
N VAL A 24 8.55 0.92 -17.44
CA VAL A 24 8.05 -0.07 -16.49
C VAL A 24 6.91 0.55 -15.67
N THR A 25 5.75 -0.11 -15.71
CA THR A 25 4.62 0.22 -14.85
C THR A 25 4.64 -0.67 -13.61
N PHE A 26 4.50 -0.07 -12.45
CA PHE A 26 4.31 -0.78 -11.19
C PHE A 26 3.38 0.01 -10.28
N TYR A 27 3.00 -0.58 -9.16
CA TYR A 27 2.05 0.00 -8.22
C TYR A 27 2.62 0.00 -6.81
N THR A 28 2.12 0.93 -5.99
CA THR A 28 2.37 0.92 -4.56
C THR A 28 1.06 1.04 -3.81
N LEU A 29 0.84 0.14 -2.84
CA LEU A 29 -0.28 0.20 -1.91
C LEU A 29 0.17 0.86 -0.61
N TYR A 30 -0.62 1.84 -0.17
CA TYR A 30 -0.52 2.50 1.14
C TYR A 30 -1.76 2.12 1.94
N GLY A 31 -1.59 1.37 3.02
CA GLY A 31 -2.67 0.93 3.91
C GLY A 31 -2.61 1.59 5.29
N HIS A 32 -3.61 1.32 6.12
CA HIS A 32 -3.80 1.90 7.46
C HIS A 32 -3.89 3.42 7.47
N LEU A 33 -4.50 3.99 6.42
CA LEU A 33 -4.65 5.42 6.23
C LEU A 33 -5.90 5.96 6.94
N SER A 34 -5.99 7.28 7.06
CA SER A 34 -7.20 7.93 7.56
C SER A 34 -8.28 7.97 6.49
N ILE A 35 -9.53 7.66 6.85
CA ILE A 35 -10.64 7.57 5.88
C ILE A 35 -10.92 8.93 5.22
N LYS A 36 -10.69 10.03 5.95
CA LYS A 36 -10.88 11.40 5.46
C LYS A 36 -10.04 11.73 4.22
N ASP A 37 -8.90 11.06 4.07
CA ASP A 37 -7.99 11.32 2.94
C ASP A 37 -8.51 10.69 1.64
N LEU A 38 -9.56 9.84 1.71
CA LEU A 38 -10.24 9.30 0.53
C LEU A 38 -11.23 10.28 -0.11
N ASP A 39 -11.77 11.25 0.63
CA ASP A 39 -12.89 12.10 0.21
C ASP A 39 -12.62 12.90 -1.08
N ASN A 40 -11.35 13.24 -1.35
CA ASN A 40 -10.94 14.06 -2.49
C ASN A 40 -10.14 13.27 -3.54
N LEU A 41 -10.21 11.95 -3.49
CA LEU A 41 -9.57 11.08 -4.48
C LEU A 41 -10.55 10.70 -5.58
N TYR A 42 -10.01 10.55 -6.78
CA TYR A 42 -10.69 9.95 -7.91
C TYR A 42 -9.67 9.15 -8.72
N LYS A 43 -10.14 8.11 -9.41
CA LYS A 43 -9.25 7.26 -10.22
C LYS A 43 -8.59 8.11 -11.30
N GLY A 44 -7.26 7.96 -11.43
CA GLY A 44 -6.47 8.72 -12.40
C GLY A 44 -6.04 10.12 -11.93
N LYS A 45 -6.32 10.51 -10.68
CA LYS A 45 -5.76 11.73 -10.09
C LYS A 45 -4.23 11.67 -10.13
N SER A 46 -3.61 12.66 -10.77
CA SER A 46 -2.15 12.82 -10.77
C SER A 46 -1.66 13.28 -9.40
N ILE A 47 -0.54 12.72 -8.96
CA ILE A 47 0.12 13.05 -7.70
C ILE A 47 1.56 13.46 -8.04
N ALA A 48 1.99 14.63 -7.59
CA ALA A 48 3.35 15.09 -7.76
C ALA A 48 4.25 14.65 -6.59
N LYS A 49 5.55 14.61 -6.84
CA LYS A 49 6.53 14.36 -5.77
C LYS A 49 6.41 15.45 -4.70
N GLY A 50 6.24 15.03 -3.44
CA GLY A 50 6.11 15.92 -2.30
C GLY A 50 4.67 16.24 -1.91
N ASP A 51 3.69 15.82 -2.71
CA ASP A 51 2.28 15.96 -2.34
C ASP A 51 1.95 15.12 -1.10
N LEU A 52 1.16 15.70 -0.20
CA LEU A 52 0.54 14.97 0.89
C LEU A 52 -0.60 14.12 0.32
N ILE A 53 -0.44 12.80 0.36
CA ILE A 53 -1.44 11.86 -0.16
C ILE A 53 -2.36 11.29 0.91
N ALA A 54 -1.89 11.18 2.17
CA ALA A 54 -2.66 10.65 3.29
C ALA A 54 -1.97 10.86 4.64
N HIS A 55 -2.72 10.61 5.71
CA HIS A 55 -2.31 10.51 7.10
C HIS A 55 -2.56 9.08 7.62
N PHE A 56 -1.95 8.72 8.75
CA PHE A 56 -2.28 7.46 9.43
C PHE A 56 -3.70 7.50 9.99
N GLY A 57 -4.40 6.38 9.83
CA GLY A 57 -5.72 6.19 10.41
C GLY A 57 -5.65 5.87 11.89
N ILE A 58 -6.69 6.29 12.62
CA ILE A 58 -6.93 5.80 13.98
C ILE A 58 -7.32 4.30 13.95
N PRO A 59 -7.18 3.55 15.07
CA PRO A 59 -7.52 2.13 15.11
C PRO A 59 -8.91 1.79 14.53
N GLU A 60 -9.90 2.64 14.78
CA GLU A 60 -11.28 2.44 14.36
C GLU A 60 -11.48 2.46 12.83
N GLU A 61 -10.56 3.08 12.09
CA GLU A 61 -10.63 3.21 10.62
C GLU A 61 -9.49 2.49 9.89
N ASN A 62 -8.55 1.88 10.62
CA ASN A 62 -7.36 1.27 10.04
C ASN A 62 -7.31 -0.26 10.20
N GLY A 63 -8.41 -0.90 10.64
CA GLY A 63 -8.46 -2.34 10.93
C GLY A 63 -8.11 -2.72 12.37
N GLN A 64 -8.19 -1.78 13.32
CA GLN A 64 -7.86 -1.94 14.74
C GLN A 64 -6.36 -2.11 15.03
N TRP A 65 -5.51 -1.61 14.12
CA TRP A 65 -4.07 -1.60 14.30
C TRP A 65 -3.59 -0.34 15.02
N PRO A 66 -2.48 -0.41 15.79
CA PRO A 66 -1.75 0.79 16.18
C PRO A 66 -1.40 1.62 14.92
N PRO A 67 -1.50 2.95 14.92
CA PRO A 67 -1.25 3.76 13.73
C PRO A 67 0.15 3.56 13.15
N HIS A 68 0.22 3.07 11.90
CA HIS A 68 1.46 2.83 11.16
C HIS A 68 1.17 2.83 9.66
N LEU A 69 2.21 2.69 8.83
CA LEU A 69 2.07 2.54 7.38
C LEU A 69 2.25 1.08 6.97
N HIS A 70 1.28 0.51 6.26
CA HIS A 70 1.54 -0.63 5.38
C HIS A 70 1.95 -0.11 4.02
N PHE A 71 3.15 -0.48 3.55
CA PHE A 71 3.66 -0.08 2.26
C PHE A 71 4.09 -1.32 1.47
N GLN A 72 3.56 -1.45 0.26
CA GLN A 72 3.79 -2.62 -0.59
C GLN A 72 4.02 -2.18 -2.03
N VAL A 73 5.03 -2.75 -2.68
CA VAL A 73 5.26 -2.62 -4.12
C VAL A 73 4.62 -3.81 -4.82
N ILE A 74 3.95 -3.58 -5.95
CA ILE A 74 3.18 -4.57 -6.69
C ILE A 74 3.47 -4.41 -8.18
N ASN A 75 3.80 -5.49 -8.88
CA ASN A 75 4.10 -5.46 -10.31
C ASN A 75 2.81 -5.54 -11.16
N ASP A 76 1.95 -6.52 -10.89
CA ASP A 76 0.64 -6.68 -11.54
C ASP A 76 -0.48 -6.59 -10.50
N MET A 77 -1.49 -5.77 -10.75
CA MET A 77 -2.66 -5.64 -9.88
C MET A 77 -3.64 -6.80 -10.00
N GLU A 78 -3.49 -7.69 -10.98
CA GLU A 78 -4.34 -8.87 -11.20
C GLU A 78 -5.84 -8.51 -11.29
N ASN A 79 -6.12 -7.35 -11.89
CA ASN A 79 -7.45 -6.72 -11.98
C ASN A 79 -8.09 -6.31 -10.63
N MET A 80 -7.37 -6.41 -9.52
CA MET A 80 -7.84 -5.91 -8.22
C MET A 80 -7.89 -4.38 -8.20
N VAL A 81 -8.82 -3.82 -7.42
CA VAL A 81 -9.06 -2.38 -7.32
C VAL A 81 -9.31 -2.01 -5.88
N GLY A 82 -8.54 -1.03 -5.38
CA GLY A 82 -8.69 -0.54 -4.01
C GLY A 82 -8.10 -1.47 -2.95
N ASP A 83 -7.64 -2.66 -3.33
CA ASP A 83 -7.05 -3.61 -2.40
C ASP A 83 -6.05 -4.52 -3.12
N TYR A 84 -5.14 -5.12 -2.36
CA TYR A 84 -4.26 -6.20 -2.80
C TYR A 84 -3.74 -7.00 -1.57
N PRO A 85 -3.65 -8.34 -1.64
CA PRO A 85 -3.25 -9.16 -0.51
C PRO A 85 -1.92 -8.73 0.15
N GLY A 86 -1.98 -8.44 1.46
CA GLY A 86 -0.80 -8.11 2.29
C GLY A 86 -0.20 -9.30 3.00
N VAL A 87 -0.96 -10.40 3.06
CA VAL A 87 -0.55 -11.67 3.63
C VAL A 87 -0.99 -12.78 2.68
N CYS A 88 -0.24 -13.87 2.66
CA CYS A 88 -0.55 -15.02 1.83
C CYS A 88 -0.32 -16.32 2.59
N LYS A 89 -0.89 -17.41 2.08
CA LYS A 89 -0.56 -18.75 2.59
C LYS A 89 0.89 -19.06 2.23
N LEU A 90 1.55 -19.88 3.05
CA LEU A 90 2.92 -20.32 2.77
C LEU A 90 3.05 -21.00 1.38
N SER A 91 2.02 -21.73 0.96
CA SER A 91 1.95 -22.38 -0.36
C SER A 91 1.91 -21.40 -1.55
N GLU A 92 1.54 -20.13 -1.31
CA GLU A 92 1.42 -19.08 -2.32
C GLU A 92 2.59 -18.08 -2.24
N ARG A 93 3.52 -18.28 -1.31
CA ARG A 93 4.64 -17.36 -1.03
C ARG A 93 5.43 -16.99 -2.28
N GLU A 94 5.76 -17.97 -3.12
CA GLU A 94 6.59 -17.74 -4.31
C GLU A 94 5.88 -16.85 -5.34
N LEU A 95 4.57 -17.04 -5.52
CA LEU A 95 3.74 -16.21 -6.38
C LEU A 95 3.76 -14.75 -5.91
N TYR A 96 3.47 -14.52 -4.62
CA TYR A 96 3.41 -13.16 -4.08
C TYR A 96 4.79 -12.51 -3.97
N LEU A 97 5.88 -13.25 -3.70
CA LEU A 97 7.23 -12.69 -3.73
C LEU A 97 7.68 -12.29 -5.14
N ALA A 98 7.21 -13.00 -6.17
CA ALA A 98 7.48 -12.62 -7.56
C ALA A 98 6.72 -11.36 -7.96
N ASN A 99 5.48 -11.18 -7.48
CA ASN A 99 4.67 -10.02 -7.82
C ASN A 99 4.88 -8.81 -6.90
N CYS A 100 5.30 -9.03 -5.66
CA CYS A 100 5.50 -8.00 -4.63
C CYS A 100 6.98 -7.94 -4.21
N PRO A 101 7.83 -7.18 -4.92
CA PRO A 101 9.24 -7.09 -4.61
C PRO A 101 9.47 -6.39 -3.27
N ASN A 102 10.66 -6.60 -2.69
CA ASN A 102 11.04 -5.99 -1.42
C ASN A 102 10.97 -4.45 -1.50
N ALA A 103 10.11 -3.84 -0.67
CA ALA A 103 9.91 -2.39 -0.60
C ALA A 103 11.18 -1.60 -0.23
N ASP A 104 12.18 -2.25 0.37
CA ASP A 104 13.46 -1.62 0.69
C ASP A 104 14.20 -1.11 -0.57
N LEU A 105 13.91 -1.66 -1.75
CA LEU A 105 14.38 -1.13 -3.03
C LEU A 105 14.04 0.37 -3.22
N ILE A 106 12.92 0.81 -2.65
CA ILE A 106 12.45 2.21 -2.72
C ILE A 106 12.74 2.93 -1.40
N LEU A 107 12.29 2.36 -0.27
CA LEU A 107 12.33 3.05 1.01
C LEU A 107 13.73 3.12 1.62
N ARG A 108 14.59 2.15 1.29
CA ARG A 108 15.94 2.00 1.86
C ARG A 108 15.93 2.08 3.39
N MET A 109 14.94 1.49 4.06
CA MET A 109 14.83 1.52 5.52
C MET A 109 15.83 0.61 6.20
N MET A 110 16.28 -0.46 5.54
CA MET A 110 17.22 -1.43 6.12
C MET A 110 18.57 -0.80 6.48
N GLN A 111 18.91 0.35 5.91
CA GLN A 111 20.10 1.11 6.32
C GLN A 111 20.02 1.64 7.77
N PHE A 112 18.81 1.72 8.34
CA PHE A 112 18.55 2.13 9.72
C PHE A 112 18.27 0.93 10.65
N ALA A 113 18.09 -0.27 10.09
CA ALA A 113 17.91 -1.47 10.89
C ALA A 113 19.25 -1.85 11.52
N THR A 114 19.28 -1.95 12.84
CA THR A 114 20.46 -2.49 13.53
C THR A 114 20.41 -4.00 13.40
N LEU A 115 21.52 -4.63 13.00
CA LEU A 115 21.67 -6.08 13.08
C LEU A 115 21.56 -6.48 14.55
N ILE A 116 20.44 -7.12 14.89
CA ILE A 116 20.24 -7.80 16.18
C ILE A 116 20.80 -9.21 16.11
#